data_AF-A0A2G9Z6P1-F1
#
_entry.id   AF-A0A2G9Z6P1-F1
#
_cell.length_a   1.000
_cell.length_b   1.000
_cell.length_c   1.000
_cell.angle_alpha   90.00
_cell.angle_beta   90.00
_cell.angle_gamma   90.00
#
_symmetry.space_group_name_H-M   'P 1'
#
loop_
_entity.id
_entity.type
_entity.pdbx_description
1 polymer ?
#
loop_
_entity_poly.entity_id
_entity_poly.type
_entity_poly.pdbx_seq_one_letter_code
_entity_poly.pdbx_strand_id
1 'polypeptide(L)'
;MAFDANNLNWSYLVTATSLVAYSDGTSITGAETALTTVAGTGGGVVGGSVTVSLASDTPASTTYMGTQARAPFLAVNVANSGSTDVTIDNIVIERGGLALDADFATVAIIEDSISGSQTGLNKTFNSDHRATVGDDIVVKAGTTKKLFVVGNMTT
;
A
#
# COMPACT_ATOMS: atom_id res chain seq x y z
N MET A 1 9.27 38.81 -23.79
CA MET A 1 8.73 38.25 -25.04
C MET A 1 9.45 36.92 -25.25
N ALA A 2 8.86 35.87 -25.86
CA ALA A 2 9.42 34.50 -25.79
C ALA A 2 10.89 34.38 -26.25
N PHE A 3 11.35 35.31 -27.08
CA PHE A 3 12.71 35.36 -27.61
C PHE A 3 13.78 35.85 -26.61
N ASP A 4 13.40 36.71 -25.66
CA ASP A 4 14.33 37.25 -24.65
C ASP A 4 14.66 36.20 -23.57
N ALA A 5 13.69 35.37 -23.21
CA ALA A 5 13.85 34.31 -22.21
C ALA A 5 14.78 33.19 -22.67
N ASN A 6 14.91 33.01 -23.99
CA ASN A 6 15.78 31.99 -24.61
C ASN A 6 17.15 32.54 -25.03
N ASN A 7 17.49 33.79 -24.66
CA ASN A 7 18.75 34.45 -25.01
C ASN A 7 19.04 34.42 -26.53
N LEU A 8 17.98 34.53 -27.35
CA LEU A 8 18.12 34.56 -28.80
C LEU A 8 18.72 35.90 -29.23
N ASN A 9 19.93 35.88 -29.79
CA ASN A 9 20.60 37.06 -30.30
C ASN A 9 20.39 37.19 -31.82
N TRP A 10 19.64 38.20 -32.22
CA TRP A 10 19.31 38.50 -33.62
C TRP A 10 20.53 38.77 -34.50
N SER A 11 21.67 39.19 -33.93
CA SER A 11 22.92 39.40 -34.69
C SER A 11 23.53 38.08 -35.18
N TYR A 12 23.13 36.95 -34.61
CA TYR A 12 23.58 35.61 -35.02
C TYR A 12 22.54 34.87 -35.85
N LEU A 13 21.42 35.52 -36.18
CA LEU A 13 20.40 34.92 -37.02
C LEU A 13 20.83 34.98 -38.49
N VAL A 14 21.17 33.82 -39.05
CA VAL A 14 21.40 33.67 -40.49
C VAL A 14 20.08 33.34 -41.16
N THR A 15 19.55 34.28 -41.96
CA THR A 15 18.31 34.08 -42.72
C THR A 15 18.64 33.56 -44.12
N ALA A 16 18.09 32.39 -44.46
CA ALA A 16 18.15 31.89 -45.84
C ALA A 16 17.07 32.60 -46.67
N THR A 17 17.49 33.37 -47.67
CA THR A 17 16.57 34.07 -48.60
C THR A 17 15.97 33.16 -49.67
N SER A 18 16.54 31.97 -49.84
CA SER A 18 16.05 30.92 -50.72
C SER A 18 16.51 29.56 -50.22
N LEU A 19 15.60 28.59 -50.28
CA LEU A 19 15.85 27.20 -49.94
C LEU A 19 16.28 26.36 -51.16
N VAL A 20 16.34 26.96 -52.36
CA VAL A 20 16.57 26.25 -53.64
C VAL A 20 17.91 25.49 -53.69
N ALA A 21 18.92 25.93 -52.94
CA ALA A 21 20.22 25.26 -52.86
C ALA A 21 20.28 24.14 -51.81
N TYR A 22 19.22 23.96 -51.01
CA TYR A 22 19.14 22.94 -49.98
C TYR A 22 18.33 21.77 -50.51
N SER A 23 18.94 20.60 -50.59
CA SER A 23 18.21 19.36 -50.83
C SER A 23 17.46 18.97 -49.57
N ASP A 24 16.17 18.66 -49.70
CA ASP A 24 15.41 18.07 -48.60
C ASP A 24 16.09 16.78 -48.13
N GLY A 25 16.22 16.64 -46.82
CA GLY A 25 16.62 15.38 -46.21
C GLY A 25 15.55 14.31 -46.39
N THR A 26 15.88 13.08 -46.05
CA THR A 26 14.88 12.01 -46.01
C THR A 26 13.81 12.31 -44.97
N SER A 27 12.55 12.07 -45.32
CA SER A 27 11.45 12.15 -44.35
C SER A 27 11.69 11.18 -43.19
N ILE A 28 11.36 11.60 -41.97
CA ILE A 28 11.36 10.72 -40.80
C ILE A 28 10.21 9.73 -40.98
N THR A 29 10.53 8.45 -41.15
CA THR A 29 9.54 7.39 -41.40
C THR A 29 9.10 6.64 -40.15
N GLY A 30 9.64 6.99 -38.97
CA GLY A 30 9.29 6.35 -37.71
C GLY A 30 10.05 6.94 -36.54
N ALA A 31 9.61 6.60 -35.34
CA ALA A 31 10.27 7.03 -34.11
C ALA A 31 11.60 6.30 -33.92
N GLU A 32 12.64 7.04 -33.54
CA GLU A 32 13.93 6.52 -33.14
C GLU A 32 13.84 5.99 -31.71
N THR A 33 13.97 4.67 -31.52
CA THR A 33 13.82 4.01 -30.22
C THR A 33 14.73 4.58 -29.13
N ALA A 34 15.93 5.07 -29.48
CA ALA A 34 16.85 5.71 -28.54
C ALA A 34 16.34 7.05 -27.99
N LEU A 35 15.41 7.70 -28.69
CA LEU A 35 14.81 8.99 -28.34
C LEU A 35 13.39 8.86 -27.80
N THR A 36 12.83 7.65 -27.71
CA THR A 36 11.50 7.47 -27.09
C THR A 36 11.57 7.34 -25.57
N THR A 37 12.76 7.19 -24.99
CA THR A 37 12.97 6.97 -23.54
C THR A 37 13.69 8.12 -22.83
N VAL A 38 13.74 9.33 -23.41
CA VAL A 38 14.49 10.48 -22.85
C VAL A 38 13.89 11.01 -21.53
N ALA A 39 12.62 10.68 -21.24
CA ALA A 39 12.00 10.93 -19.94
C ALA A 39 12.43 9.93 -18.83
N GLY A 40 13.36 9.02 -19.14
CA GLY A 40 13.72 7.87 -18.33
C GLY A 40 12.76 6.69 -18.58
N THR A 41 13.27 5.46 -18.51
CA THR A 41 12.43 4.31 -18.18
C THR A 41 11.68 4.68 -16.91
N GLY A 42 10.33 4.68 -16.95
CA GLY A 42 9.50 4.96 -15.78
C GLY A 42 10.12 4.31 -14.56
N GLY A 43 10.41 5.11 -13.54
CA GLY A 43 11.15 4.70 -12.36
C GLY A 43 10.67 3.33 -11.92
N GLY A 44 11.63 2.41 -11.68
CA GLY A 44 11.35 1.00 -11.42
C GLY A 44 10.09 0.87 -10.56
N VAL A 45 9.13 0.10 -11.07
CA VAL A 45 7.89 -0.16 -10.37
C VAL A 45 8.24 -0.54 -8.94
N VAL A 46 7.88 0.30 -7.96
CA VAL A 46 7.98 -0.09 -6.56
C VAL A 46 6.94 -1.18 -6.38
N GLY A 47 7.38 -2.43 -6.51
CA GLY A 47 6.57 -3.60 -6.25
C GLY A 47 6.18 -3.61 -4.78
N GLY A 48 4.88 -3.53 -4.51
CA GLY A 48 4.30 -3.56 -3.16
C GLY A 48 4.80 -2.47 -2.20
N SER A 49 4.06 -1.36 -2.07
CA SER A 49 4.30 -0.39 -1.00
C SER A 49 3.22 -0.56 0.07
N VAL A 50 3.49 -1.40 1.07
CA VAL A 50 2.56 -1.65 2.17
C VAL A 50 2.79 -0.65 3.30
N THR A 51 1.71 -0.01 3.73
CA THR A 51 1.67 0.82 4.93
C THR A 51 0.59 0.31 5.86
N VAL A 52 0.85 0.39 7.17
CA VAL A 52 -0.11 0.01 8.20
C VAL A 52 -0.40 1.25 9.04
N SER A 53 -1.68 1.53 9.27
CA SER A 53 -2.13 2.65 10.10
C SER A 53 -3.29 2.22 10.99
N LEU A 54 -3.48 2.94 12.10
CA LEU A 54 -4.62 2.72 12.97
C LEU A 54 -5.91 3.10 12.23
N ALA A 55 -6.93 2.25 12.27
CA ALA A 55 -8.23 2.56 11.72
C ALA A 55 -9.05 3.41 12.70
N SER A 56 -9.83 4.35 12.17
CA SER A 56 -10.63 5.31 12.96
C SER A 56 -11.72 4.65 13.80
N ASP A 57 -12.13 3.44 13.44
CA ASP A 57 -13.10 2.61 14.14
C ASP A 57 -12.45 1.60 15.10
N THR A 58 -11.20 1.84 15.50
CA THR A 58 -10.60 1.13 16.64
C THR A 58 -11.44 1.39 17.89
N PRO A 59 -11.90 0.34 18.61
CA PRO A 59 -12.69 0.50 19.81
C PRO A 59 -11.97 1.31 20.89
N ALA A 60 -12.71 2.19 21.57
CA ALA A 60 -12.21 2.84 22.77
C ALA A 60 -11.95 1.80 23.87
N SER A 61 -10.95 2.05 24.71
CA SER A 61 -10.63 1.17 25.84
C SER A 61 -11.85 1.01 26.75
N THR A 62 -12.34 -0.22 26.90
CA THR A 62 -13.49 -0.58 27.73
C THR A 62 -13.30 -1.97 28.33
N THR A 63 -14.16 -2.34 29.27
CA THR A 63 -14.32 -3.74 29.70
C THR A 63 -15.22 -4.49 28.71
N TYR A 64 -14.91 -5.76 28.49
CA TYR A 64 -15.76 -6.69 27.74
C TYR A 64 -16.51 -7.60 28.72
N MET A 65 -17.61 -8.18 28.24
CA MET A 65 -18.35 -9.16 29.03
C MET A 65 -17.62 -10.51 29.01
N GLY A 66 -17.66 -11.23 30.13
CA GLY A 66 -17.19 -12.61 30.18
C GLY A 66 -17.88 -13.46 29.11
N THR A 67 -17.15 -14.39 28.50
CA THR A 67 -17.61 -15.25 27.39
C THR A 67 -18.00 -14.55 26.08
N GLN A 68 -17.76 -13.24 25.96
CA GLN A 68 -18.03 -12.51 24.72
C GLN A 68 -17.17 -13.05 23.57
N ALA A 69 -17.83 -13.52 22.52
CA ALA A 69 -17.16 -13.95 21.30
C ALA A 69 -16.76 -12.74 20.44
N ARG A 70 -15.57 -12.81 19.85
CA ARG A 70 -15.06 -11.86 18.85
C ARG A 70 -15.14 -10.40 19.30
N ALA A 71 -14.84 -10.14 20.57
CA ALA A 71 -14.65 -8.80 21.11
C ALA A 71 -13.55 -8.07 20.31
N PRO A 72 -13.84 -6.95 19.63
CA PRO A 72 -12.84 -6.24 18.83
C PRO A 72 -11.94 -5.38 19.72
N PHE A 73 -10.63 -5.44 19.56
CA PHE A 73 -9.66 -4.69 20.38
C PHE A 73 -8.89 -3.63 19.60
N LEU A 74 -8.58 -3.93 18.35
CA LEU A 74 -7.77 -3.08 17.48
C LEU A 74 -8.30 -3.20 16.05
N ALA A 75 -8.40 -2.08 15.35
CA ALA A 75 -8.66 -2.07 13.91
C ALA A 75 -7.49 -1.39 13.20
N VAL A 76 -6.96 -2.01 12.16
CA VAL A 76 -5.85 -1.48 11.36
C VAL A 76 -6.22 -1.43 9.89
N ASN A 77 -5.71 -0.41 9.20
CA ASN A 77 -5.78 -0.28 7.76
C ASN A 77 -4.43 -0.69 7.18
N VAL A 78 -4.42 -1.73 6.35
CA VAL A 78 -3.26 -2.14 5.56
C VAL A 78 -3.47 -1.67 4.13
N ALA A 79 -2.71 -0.67 3.72
CA ALA A 79 -2.82 -0.04 2.40
C ALA A 79 -1.64 -0.43 1.53
N ASN A 80 -1.91 -0.88 0.31
CA ASN A 80 -0.92 -1.14 -0.73
C ASN A 80 -0.96 -0.02 -1.76
N SER A 81 -0.01 0.92 -1.69
CA SER A 81 0.13 2.01 -2.67
C SER A 81 1.01 1.65 -3.87
N GLY A 82 1.43 0.38 -3.98
CA GLY A 82 2.15 -0.14 -5.13
C GLY A 82 1.22 -0.50 -6.29
N SER A 83 1.80 -0.90 -7.42
CA SER A 83 1.07 -1.31 -8.62
C SER A 83 0.95 -2.84 -8.79
N THR A 84 1.40 -3.61 -7.81
CA THR A 84 1.27 -5.08 -7.76
C THR A 84 0.58 -5.51 -6.47
N ASP A 85 -0.17 -6.60 -6.52
CA ASP A 85 -0.76 -7.21 -5.33
C ASP A 85 0.34 -7.62 -4.34
N VAL A 86 0.03 -7.54 -3.04
CA VAL A 86 0.92 -8.00 -1.96
C VAL A 86 0.17 -9.02 -1.12
N THR A 87 0.83 -10.12 -0.78
CA THR A 87 0.31 -11.12 0.16
C THR A 87 1.01 -10.95 1.51
N ILE A 88 0.23 -10.92 2.58
CA ILE A 88 0.72 -10.98 3.96
C ILE A 88 0.57 -12.42 4.43
N ASP A 89 1.69 -13.10 4.71
CA ASP A 89 1.67 -14.52 5.10
C ASP A 89 1.35 -14.71 6.59
N ASN A 90 1.83 -13.79 7.43
CA ASN A 90 1.74 -13.91 8.88
C ASN A 90 1.47 -12.55 9.52
N ILE A 91 0.58 -12.55 10.52
CA ILE A 91 0.39 -11.43 11.43
C ILE A 91 0.64 -11.93 12.86
N VAL A 92 1.53 -11.25 13.55
CA VAL A 92 1.82 -11.49 14.97
C VAL A 92 1.05 -10.47 15.80
N ILE A 93 0.14 -10.96 16.63
CA ILE A 93 -0.60 -10.17 17.61
C ILE A 93 0.18 -10.23 18.92
N GLU A 94 0.47 -9.07 19.52
CA GLU A 94 1.11 -8.96 20.83
C GLU A 94 0.18 -8.21 21.78
N ARG A 95 -0.04 -8.78 22.98
CA ARG A 95 -0.82 -8.12 24.03
C ARG A 95 0.09 -7.24 24.89
N GLY A 96 -0.11 -5.93 24.82
CA GLY A 96 0.58 -4.94 25.67
C GLY A 96 -0.30 -4.24 26.71
N GLY A 97 -1.59 -4.58 26.79
CA GLY A 97 -2.58 -3.89 27.65
C GLY A 97 -2.69 -4.46 29.07
N LEU A 98 -3.65 -3.92 29.83
CA LEU A 98 -3.93 -4.31 31.22
C LEU A 98 -4.56 -5.70 31.39
N ALA A 99 -5.19 -6.23 30.32
CA ALA A 99 -5.77 -7.57 30.33
C ALA A 99 -4.68 -8.64 30.49
N LEU A 100 -5.02 -9.79 31.06
CA LEU A 100 -4.16 -10.96 31.17
C LEU A 100 -4.32 -11.85 29.93
N ASP A 101 -3.30 -12.63 29.57
CA ASP A 101 -3.43 -13.63 28.49
C ASP A 101 -4.60 -14.59 28.75
N ALA A 102 -4.83 -14.95 30.02
CA ALA A 102 -5.88 -15.87 30.44
C ALA A 102 -7.30 -15.30 30.29
N ASP A 103 -7.45 -13.97 30.16
CA ASP A 103 -8.74 -13.34 29.89
C ASP A 103 -9.22 -13.63 28.45
N PHE A 104 -8.32 -14.09 27.59
CA PHE A 104 -8.59 -14.48 26.21
C PHE A 104 -8.56 -16.00 26.09
N ALA A 105 -9.69 -16.61 25.74
CA ALA A 105 -9.72 -18.01 25.34
C ALA A 105 -8.93 -18.21 24.04
N THR A 106 -9.12 -17.33 23.06
CA THR A 106 -8.35 -17.27 21.82
C THR A 106 -8.40 -15.86 21.21
N VAL A 107 -7.49 -15.55 20.29
CA VAL A 107 -7.52 -14.36 19.42
C VAL A 107 -7.53 -14.74 17.93
N ALA A 108 -8.06 -13.85 17.09
CA ALA A 108 -8.14 -14.04 15.66
C ALA A 108 -8.11 -12.68 14.92
N ILE A 109 -7.98 -12.75 13.59
CA ILE A 109 -8.06 -11.59 12.69
C ILE A 109 -9.28 -11.75 11.81
N ILE A 110 -10.02 -10.66 11.63
CA ILE A 110 -11.21 -10.63 10.77
C ILE A 110 -11.11 -9.44 9.82
N GLU A 111 -11.50 -9.62 8.56
CA GLU A 111 -11.39 -8.57 7.54
C GLU A 111 -12.60 -7.62 7.52
N ASP A 112 -13.68 -8.02 8.19
CA ASP A 112 -14.92 -7.25 8.28
C ASP A 112 -15.62 -7.59 9.60
N SER A 113 -15.92 -6.55 10.38
CA SER A 113 -16.64 -6.71 11.65
C SER A 113 -18.09 -7.12 11.47
N ILE A 114 -18.68 -6.94 10.28
CA ILE A 114 -20.07 -7.25 9.96
C ILE A 114 -20.22 -8.66 9.37
N SER A 115 -19.54 -8.97 8.26
CA SER A 115 -19.60 -10.33 7.67
C SER A 115 -18.79 -11.36 8.45
N GLY A 116 -17.85 -10.90 9.29
CA GLY A 116 -17.09 -11.76 10.20
C GLY A 116 -16.10 -12.69 9.51
N SER A 117 -15.76 -12.47 8.22
CA SER A 117 -14.79 -13.30 7.52
C SER A 117 -13.46 -13.34 8.28
N GLN A 118 -13.08 -14.53 8.71
CA GLN A 118 -11.91 -14.76 9.53
C GLN A 118 -10.72 -15.14 8.66
N THR A 119 -9.57 -14.54 8.96
CA THR A 119 -8.28 -14.96 8.44
C THR A 119 -7.70 -16.04 9.34
N GLY A 120 -7.41 -17.20 8.77
CA GLY A 120 -6.82 -18.33 9.48
C GLY A 120 -7.64 -18.86 10.67
N LEU A 121 -6.96 -19.66 11.49
CA LEU A 121 -7.54 -20.26 12.69
C LEU A 121 -7.33 -19.39 13.93
N ASN A 122 -8.23 -19.54 14.91
CA ASN A 122 -8.05 -18.97 16.24
C ASN A 122 -6.73 -19.41 16.87
N LYS A 123 -6.09 -18.51 17.62
CA LYS A 123 -4.79 -18.72 18.27
C LYS A 123 -4.84 -18.39 19.74
N THR A 124 -3.98 -19.00 20.53
CA THR A 124 -3.76 -18.66 21.94
C THR A 124 -2.48 -17.84 22.07
N PHE A 125 -2.40 -17.00 23.10
CA PHE A 125 -1.15 -16.33 23.44
C PHE A 125 -0.15 -17.34 24.01
N ASN A 126 1.13 -17.17 23.66
CA ASN A 126 2.25 -17.90 24.24
C ASN A 126 2.83 -17.16 25.47
N SER A 127 3.92 -17.68 26.04
CA SER A 127 4.59 -17.08 27.19
C SER A 127 5.16 -15.67 26.94
N ASP A 128 5.33 -15.28 25.67
CA ASP A 128 5.80 -13.96 25.27
C ASP A 128 4.64 -13.01 24.96
N HIS A 129 3.42 -13.36 25.37
CA HIS A 129 2.19 -12.60 25.11
C HIS A 129 1.89 -12.41 23.62
N ARG A 130 2.31 -13.36 22.78
CA ARG A 130 2.17 -13.32 21.32
C ARG A 130 1.34 -14.46 20.75
N ALA A 131 0.60 -14.17 19.69
CA ALA A 131 -0.16 -15.13 18.90
C ALA A 131 0.08 -14.87 17.41
N THR A 132 0.49 -15.90 16.65
CA THR A 132 0.75 -15.77 15.20
C THR A 132 -0.40 -16.36 14.40
N VAL A 133 -1.08 -15.52 13.63
CA VAL A 133 -2.09 -15.93 12.65
C VAL A 133 -1.38 -16.06 11.31
N GLY A 134 -1.28 -17.30 10.81
CA GLY A 134 -0.71 -17.61 9.51
C GLY A 134 -1.81 -18.03 8.56
N ASP A 135 -2.12 -17.16 7.60
CA ASP A 135 -3.01 -17.36 6.46
C ASP A 135 -2.85 -16.17 5.51
N ASP A 136 -3.06 -16.39 4.22
CA ASP A 136 -2.74 -15.41 3.18
C ASP A 136 -3.78 -14.28 3.12
N ILE A 137 -3.34 -13.04 3.41
CA ILE A 137 -4.15 -11.84 3.17
C ILE A 137 -3.61 -11.12 1.93
N VAL A 138 -4.36 -11.16 0.83
CA VAL A 138 -3.99 -10.48 -0.41
C VAL A 138 -4.48 -9.03 -0.41
N VAL A 139 -3.59 -8.06 -0.25
CA VAL A 139 -3.90 -6.63 -0.41
C VAL A 139 -3.66 -6.22 -1.87
N LYS A 140 -4.75 -5.97 -2.60
CA LYS A 140 -4.71 -5.61 -4.01
C LYS A 140 -3.97 -4.29 -4.25
N ALA A 141 -3.31 -4.18 -5.40
CA ALA A 141 -2.64 -2.94 -5.82
C ALA A 141 -3.58 -1.72 -5.73
N GLY A 142 -3.12 -0.64 -5.11
CA GLY A 142 -3.90 0.60 -4.93
C GLY A 142 -5.08 0.50 -3.97
N THR A 143 -5.18 -0.56 -3.14
CA THR A 143 -6.30 -0.76 -2.22
C THR A 143 -5.88 -0.74 -0.76
N THR A 144 -6.88 -0.52 0.11
CA THR A 144 -6.74 -0.64 1.56
C THR A 144 -7.64 -1.76 2.05
N LYS A 145 -7.06 -2.72 2.79
CA LYS A 145 -7.82 -3.70 3.56
C LYS A 145 -7.86 -3.28 5.03
N LYS A 146 -9.05 -3.39 5.62
CA LYS A 146 -9.23 -3.19 7.06
C LYS A 146 -9.17 -4.55 7.74
N LEU A 147 -8.45 -4.64 8.85
CA LEU A 147 -8.33 -5.84 9.66
C LEU A 147 -8.69 -5.50 11.10
N PHE A 148 -9.48 -6.35 11.74
CA PHE A 148 -9.79 -6.25 13.15
C PHE A 148 -9.11 -7.40 13.90
N VAL A 149 -8.43 -7.05 14.98
CA VAL A 149 -7.97 -8.01 15.99
C VAL A 149 -9.12 -8.24 16.95
N VAL A 150 -9.56 -9.49 17.06
CA VAL A 150 -10.65 -9.89 17.94
C VAL A 150 -10.22 -10.95 18.93
N GLY A 151 -10.80 -10.91 20.12
CA GLY A 151 -10.60 -11.91 21.17
C GLY A 151 -11.91 -12.60 21.52
N ASN A 152 -11.84 -13.90 21.79
CA ASN A 152 -12.91 -14.63 22.47
C ASN A 152 -12.61 -14.57 23.96
N MET A 153 -13.49 -13.95 24.74
CA MET A 153 -13.27 -13.73 26.17
C MET A 153 -13.50 -15.00 26.97
N THR A 154 -12.69 -15.19 28.01
CA THR A 154 -12.92 -16.17 29.08
C THR A 154 -14.05 -15.69 30.01
N THR A 155 -14.48 -16.54 30.94
CA THR A 155 -15.50 -16.24 31.97
C THR A 155 -15.13 -15.08 32.88
#